data_AF-A0A7Y2SJS2-F1
#
_entry.id   AF-A0A7Y2SJS2-F1
#
_cell.length_a   1.000
_cell.length_b   1.000
_cell.length_c   1.000
_cell.angle_alpha   90.00
_cell.angle_beta   90.00
_cell.angle_gamma   90.00
#
_symmetry.space_group_name_H-M   'P 1'
#
loop_
_entity.id
_entity.type
_entity.pdbx_description
1 polymer ?
#
loop_
_entity_poly.entity_id
_entity_poly.type
_entity_poly.pdbx_seq_one_letter_code
_entity_poly.pdbx_strand_id
1 'polypeptide(L)'
;MGGWERDAAAANLALDGFWIARAPVTVAQYTAFIEADGYRDARWWTPQGKEWLRGSKEPKPWRWRESPFNSRPQQAVTGVRWYEATAFCAWLSAQLARTLPRGYTLRLPTEAEWEAAAAYDAAWQRHSYPWGNDSPTARHAVFGRSWEEASPDVATCPAGAAACGALDLAGTVWEWTTSSAQAYPERAHWLKEDFTTSDQDAPIRGDSYYSSNVRCGGAGQQPPWPRLLHLHLLESVAELGAWVAPATSGGSFLGSLGIAVGGSRARRCAKSPLRMTWF
;
A
#
# COMPACT_ATOMS: atom_id res chain seq x y z
N MET A 1 -6.69 5.86 15.19
CA MET A 1 -6.00 6.60 14.11
C MET A 1 -5.63 7.99 14.59
N GLY A 2 -4.49 8.52 14.18
CA GLY A 2 -4.05 9.85 14.60
C GLY A 2 -3.41 9.88 15.99
N GLY A 3 -3.18 11.09 16.51
CA GLY A 3 -2.53 11.30 17.80
C GLY A 3 -1.08 10.81 17.81
N TRP A 4 -0.31 11.12 16.77
CA TRP A 4 1.13 10.79 16.65
C TRP A 4 2.03 11.84 17.30
N GLU A 5 1.52 13.06 17.46
CA GLU A 5 2.17 14.14 18.18
C GLU A 5 1.39 14.49 19.44
N ARG A 6 2.05 15.17 20.36
CA ARG A 6 1.39 15.74 21.54
C ARG A 6 0.26 16.68 21.08
N ASP A 7 -0.91 16.51 21.67
CA ASP A 7 -2.13 17.30 21.39
C ASP A 7 -2.69 17.16 19.96
N ALA A 8 -2.17 16.23 19.14
CA ALA A 8 -2.75 15.95 17.83
C ALA A 8 -4.09 15.22 17.93
N ALA A 9 -5.01 15.54 17.02
CA ALA A 9 -6.31 14.87 16.93
C ALA A 9 -6.15 13.36 16.71
N ALA A 10 -7.05 12.59 17.32
CA ALA A 10 -7.16 11.15 17.17
C ALA A 10 -8.61 10.72 17.05
N ALA A 11 -8.87 9.66 16.28
CA ALA A 11 -10.20 9.10 16.07
C ALA A 11 -10.20 7.57 16.22
N ASN A 12 -11.26 7.05 16.82
CA ASN A 12 -11.59 5.63 16.83
C ASN A 12 -12.48 5.33 15.62
N LEU A 13 -11.99 4.52 14.70
CA LEU A 13 -12.66 4.21 13.43
C LEU A 13 -12.95 2.71 13.38
N ALA A 14 -14.13 2.34 12.89
CA ALA A 14 -14.44 0.96 12.52
C ALA A 14 -13.94 0.73 11.09
N LEU A 15 -13.17 -0.33 10.89
CA LEU A 15 -12.69 -0.76 9.58
C LEU A 15 -13.22 -2.15 9.29
N ASP A 16 -13.65 -2.37 8.06
CA ASP A 16 -13.90 -3.71 7.57
C ASP A 16 -12.59 -4.50 7.42
N GLY A 17 -12.72 -5.82 7.32
CA GLY A 17 -11.56 -6.67 7.06
C GLY A 17 -10.93 -6.37 5.70
N PHE A 18 -9.60 -6.33 5.66
CA PHE A 18 -8.86 -6.12 4.42
C PHE A 18 -7.55 -6.90 4.37
N TRP A 19 -7.08 -7.15 3.15
CA TRP A 19 -5.69 -7.54 2.88
C TRP A 19 -4.91 -6.35 2.43
N ILE A 20 -3.61 -6.36 2.74
CA ILE A 20 -2.65 -5.37 2.27
C ILE A 20 -1.50 -6.07 1.56
N ALA A 21 -0.96 -5.45 0.51
CA ALA A 21 0.20 -6.02 -0.19
C ALA A 21 1.36 -6.17 0.78
N ARG A 22 2.12 -7.27 0.68
CA ARG A 22 3.23 -7.52 1.62
C ARG A 22 4.42 -6.58 1.39
N ALA A 23 4.58 -6.03 0.21
CA ALA A 23 5.67 -5.11 -0.11
C ALA A 23 5.20 -4.14 -1.21
N PRO A 24 5.87 -2.98 -1.36
CA PRO A 24 5.58 -2.02 -2.41
C PRO A 24 5.62 -2.64 -3.81
N VAL A 25 4.88 -2.05 -4.74
CA VAL A 25 4.92 -2.43 -6.15
C VAL A 25 6.33 -2.23 -6.71
N THR A 26 6.81 -3.22 -7.45
CA THR A 26 8.13 -3.22 -8.07
C THR A 26 8.13 -2.64 -9.48
N VAL A 27 9.31 -2.21 -9.95
CA VAL A 27 9.51 -1.81 -11.35
C VAL A 27 9.09 -2.92 -12.30
N ALA A 28 9.38 -4.20 -12.01
CA ALA A 28 8.97 -5.32 -12.84
C ALA A 28 7.44 -5.43 -12.96
N GLN A 29 6.72 -5.34 -11.84
CA GLN A 29 5.26 -5.39 -11.84
C GLN A 29 4.65 -4.20 -12.59
N TYR A 30 5.18 -2.99 -12.38
CA TYR A 30 4.69 -1.80 -13.08
C TYR A 30 5.04 -1.82 -14.57
N THR A 31 6.16 -2.43 -14.95
CA THR A 31 6.53 -2.65 -16.36
C THR A 31 5.46 -3.46 -17.07
N ALA A 32 4.92 -4.50 -16.44
CA ALA A 32 3.85 -5.31 -17.03
C ALA A 32 2.58 -4.50 -17.34
N PHE A 33 2.24 -3.50 -16.51
CA PHE A 33 1.14 -2.57 -16.80
C PHE A 33 1.42 -1.69 -18.02
N ILE A 34 2.65 -1.18 -18.14
CA ILE A 34 3.07 -0.37 -19.30
C ILE A 34 3.05 -1.21 -20.58
N GLU A 35 3.60 -2.43 -20.54
CA GLU A 35 3.68 -3.35 -21.67
C GLU A 35 2.30 -3.88 -22.12
N ALA A 36 1.34 -3.96 -21.20
CA ALA A 36 -0.05 -4.28 -21.49
C ALA A 36 -0.87 -3.08 -22.02
N ASP A 37 -0.20 -2.03 -22.53
CA ASP A 37 -0.82 -0.80 -23.02
C ASP A 37 -1.73 -0.11 -21.98
N GLY A 38 -1.42 -0.25 -20.68
CA GLY A 38 -2.23 0.30 -19.59
C GLY A 38 -2.46 1.82 -19.67
N TYR A 39 -1.49 2.56 -20.22
CA TYR A 39 -1.59 4.00 -20.48
C TYR A 39 -2.39 4.37 -21.74
N ARG A 40 -2.78 3.41 -22.57
CA ARG A 40 -3.61 3.62 -23.76
C ARG A 40 -5.06 3.17 -23.55
N ASP A 41 -5.27 2.33 -22.55
CA ASP A 41 -6.58 1.76 -22.26
C ASP A 41 -7.32 2.58 -21.21
N ALA A 42 -8.24 3.43 -21.69
CA ALA A 42 -8.99 4.36 -20.85
C ALA A 42 -9.89 3.67 -19.80
N ARG A 43 -10.15 2.37 -19.89
CA ARG A 43 -11.01 1.69 -18.91
C ARG A 43 -10.40 1.59 -17.50
N TRP A 44 -9.09 1.72 -17.40
CA TRP A 44 -8.37 1.68 -16.11
C TRP A 44 -8.43 3.00 -15.35
N TRP A 45 -8.73 4.10 -16.04
CA TRP A 45 -8.53 5.43 -15.50
C TRP A 45 -9.83 6.01 -14.92
N THR A 46 -9.71 6.65 -13.77
CA THR A 46 -10.78 7.49 -13.21
C THR A 46 -11.13 8.65 -14.15
N PRO A 47 -12.30 9.31 -14.03
CA PRO A 47 -12.63 10.44 -14.89
C PRO A 47 -11.57 11.55 -14.89
N GLN A 48 -11.00 11.90 -13.73
CA GLN A 48 -9.91 12.89 -13.67
C GLN A 48 -8.57 12.32 -14.14
N GLY A 49 -8.31 11.04 -13.90
CA GLY A 49 -7.16 10.34 -14.49
C GLY A 49 -7.18 10.36 -16.03
N LYS A 50 -8.36 10.23 -16.65
CA LYS A 50 -8.53 10.34 -18.11
C LYS A 50 -8.23 11.75 -18.61
N GLU A 51 -8.63 12.78 -17.87
CA GLU A 51 -8.33 14.17 -18.23
C GLU A 51 -6.82 14.42 -18.18
N TRP A 52 -6.16 13.98 -17.11
CA TRP A 52 -4.70 14.03 -17.01
C TRP A 52 -4.02 13.28 -18.16
N LEU A 53 -4.48 12.06 -18.46
CA LEU A 53 -3.89 11.21 -19.49
C LEU A 53 -3.96 11.85 -20.88
N ARG A 54 -5.09 12.50 -21.22
CA ARG A 54 -5.26 13.23 -22.49
C ARG A 54 -4.28 14.40 -22.64
N GLY A 55 -3.94 15.07 -21.55
CA GLY A 55 -2.96 16.16 -21.53
C GLY A 55 -1.50 15.72 -21.48
N SER A 56 -1.23 14.42 -21.25
CA SER A 56 0.12 13.90 -21.05
C SER A 56 0.81 13.57 -22.37
N LYS A 57 1.99 14.18 -22.62
CA LYS A 57 2.78 13.95 -23.84
C LYS A 57 3.56 12.64 -23.81
N GLU A 58 3.98 12.20 -22.62
CA GLU A 58 4.70 10.95 -22.41
C GLU A 58 4.16 10.27 -21.14
N PRO A 59 3.08 9.47 -21.28
CA PRO A 59 2.40 8.87 -20.13
C PRO A 59 3.22 7.68 -19.60
N LYS A 60 4.18 7.99 -18.73
CA LYS A 60 4.99 7.05 -17.96
C LYS A 60 5.30 7.66 -16.59
N PRO A 61 5.76 6.83 -15.63
CA PRO A 61 6.26 7.34 -14.36
C PRO A 61 7.41 8.32 -14.59
N TRP A 62 7.52 9.32 -13.74
CA TRP A 62 8.63 10.25 -13.77
C TRP A 62 9.96 9.50 -13.64
N ARG A 63 10.96 9.86 -14.46
CA ARG A 63 12.27 9.20 -14.53
C ARG A 63 12.25 7.70 -14.85
N TRP A 64 11.21 7.18 -15.50
CA TRP A 64 11.11 5.75 -15.86
C TRP A 64 12.30 5.18 -16.66
N ARG A 65 13.07 6.03 -17.37
CA ARG A 65 14.25 5.62 -18.16
C ARG A 65 15.54 6.32 -17.74
N GLU A 66 15.56 6.91 -16.55
CA GLU A 66 16.71 7.69 -16.06
C GLU A 66 17.41 6.94 -14.92
N SER A 67 18.52 6.25 -15.23
CA SER A 67 19.33 5.59 -14.19
C SER A 67 19.82 6.59 -13.13
N PRO A 68 19.80 6.23 -11.83
CA PRO A 68 19.47 4.91 -11.27
C PRO A 68 17.97 4.67 -10.99
N PHE A 69 17.09 5.63 -11.30
CA PHE A 69 15.65 5.53 -11.04
C PHE A 69 14.98 4.50 -11.94
N ASN A 70 14.13 3.67 -11.34
CA ASN A 70 13.35 2.63 -12.02
C ASN A 70 14.20 1.74 -12.95
N SER A 71 15.46 1.52 -12.61
CA SER A 71 16.45 0.85 -13.47
C SER A 71 16.62 -0.64 -13.16
N ARG A 72 16.17 -1.10 -11.98
CA ARG A 72 16.30 -2.48 -11.53
C ARG A 72 14.92 -3.09 -11.29
N PRO A 73 14.65 -4.35 -11.72
CA PRO A 73 13.33 -4.96 -11.63
C PRO A 73 12.71 -4.98 -10.24
N GLN A 74 13.53 -5.18 -9.18
CA GLN A 74 13.07 -5.31 -7.79
C GLN A 74 13.03 -4.01 -7.02
N GLN A 75 13.43 -2.88 -7.62
CA GLN A 75 13.24 -1.58 -7.01
C GLN A 75 11.77 -1.36 -6.74
N ALA A 76 11.45 -0.75 -5.59
CA ALA A 76 10.16 -0.09 -5.46
C ALA A 76 10.04 0.89 -6.62
N VAL A 77 8.99 0.78 -7.43
CA VAL A 77 8.80 1.75 -8.52
C VAL A 77 8.72 3.16 -7.92
N THR A 78 8.90 4.20 -8.71
CA THR A 78 8.90 5.60 -8.25
C THR A 78 8.37 6.52 -9.33
N GLY A 79 7.90 7.72 -8.95
CA GLY A 79 7.44 8.71 -9.92
C GLY A 79 6.03 8.48 -10.50
N VAL A 80 5.20 7.65 -9.84
CA VAL A 80 3.84 7.29 -10.28
C VAL A 80 2.76 8.21 -9.67
N ARG A 81 2.08 9.02 -10.45
CA ARG A 81 1.01 9.90 -9.92
C ARG A 81 -0.13 9.08 -9.32
N TRP A 82 -0.95 9.73 -8.49
CA TRP A 82 -2.10 9.08 -7.85
C TRP A 82 -3.02 8.39 -8.87
N TYR A 83 -3.36 9.08 -9.97
CA TYR A 83 -4.19 8.51 -11.04
C TYR A 83 -3.55 7.33 -11.76
N GLU A 84 -2.22 7.34 -11.90
CA GLU A 84 -1.47 6.24 -12.50
C GLU A 84 -1.51 5.02 -11.56
N ALA A 85 -1.41 5.25 -10.26
CA ALA A 85 -1.51 4.23 -9.24
C ALA A 85 -2.91 3.58 -9.22
N THR A 86 -3.99 4.36 -9.17
CA THR A 86 -5.35 3.80 -9.22
C THR A 86 -5.63 3.05 -10.52
N ALA A 87 -5.11 3.53 -11.66
CA ALA A 87 -5.21 2.81 -12.92
C ALA A 87 -4.47 1.47 -12.92
N PHE A 88 -3.27 1.42 -12.34
CA PHE A 88 -2.55 0.16 -12.13
C PHE A 88 -3.37 -0.82 -11.28
N CYS A 89 -4.01 -0.35 -10.21
CA CYS A 89 -4.86 -1.19 -9.36
C CYS A 89 -6.09 -1.74 -10.10
N ALA A 90 -6.75 -0.90 -10.91
CA ALA A 90 -7.86 -1.33 -11.74
C ALA A 90 -7.44 -2.38 -12.78
N TRP A 91 -6.29 -2.20 -13.41
CA TRP A 91 -5.72 -3.16 -14.35
C TRP A 91 -5.37 -4.49 -13.66
N LEU A 92 -4.68 -4.44 -12.53
CA LEU A 92 -4.24 -5.63 -11.80
C LEU A 92 -5.44 -6.39 -11.21
N SER A 93 -6.49 -5.68 -10.78
CA SER A 93 -7.80 -6.27 -10.44
C SER A 93 -8.34 -7.16 -11.55
N ALA A 94 -8.32 -6.66 -12.79
CA ALA A 94 -8.80 -7.43 -13.93
C ALA A 94 -7.90 -8.63 -14.23
N GLN A 95 -6.58 -8.49 -14.08
CA GLN A 95 -5.64 -9.61 -14.28
C GLN A 95 -5.84 -10.71 -13.23
N LEU A 96 -6.18 -10.34 -12.00
CA LEU A 96 -6.31 -11.26 -10.87
C LEU A 96 -7.76 -11.69 -10.60
N ALA A 97 -8.73 -11.30 -11.43
CA ALA A 97 -10.15 -11.59 -11.23
C ALA A 97 -10.49 -13.08 -11.03
N ARG A 98 -9.66 -13.99 -11.57
CA ARG A 98 -9.82 -15.45 -11.40
C ARG A 98 -9.20 -16.00 -10.11
N THR A 99 -8.28 -15.26 -9.51
CA THR A 99 -7.52 -15.66 -8.32
C THR A 99 -8.10 -15.03 -7.07
N LEU A 100 -8.62 -13.80 -7.18
CA LEU A 100 -9.28 -13.12 -6.09
C LEU A 100 -10.58 -13.81 -5.71
N PRO A 101 -10.96 -13.79 -4.43
CA PRO A 101 -12.30 -14.18 -4.06
C PRO A 101 -13.33 -13.31 -4.78
N ARG A 102 -14.50 -13.89 -5.03
CA ARG A 102 -15.59 -13.19 -5.71
C ARG A 102 -15.95 -11.91 -4.95
N GLY A 103 -16.01 -10.79 -5.67
CA GLY A 103 -16.36 -9.48 -5.11
C GLY A 103 -15.17 -8.66 -4.60
N TYR A 104 -13.96 -9.19 -4.66
CA TYR A 104 -12.75 -8.47 -4.25
C TYR A 104 -12.09 -7.77 -5.44
N THR A 105 -11.58 -6.57 -5.19
CA THR A 105 -10.81 -5.77 -6.14
C THR A 105 -9.59 -5.16 -5.44
N LEU A 106 -8.68 -4.70 -6.27
CA LEU A 106 -7.44 -4.06 -5.88
C LEU A 106 -7.67 -2.54 -5.96
N ARG A 107 -7.28 -1.81 -4.91
CA ARG A 107 -7.34 -0.35 -4.84
C ARG A 107 -6.18 0.21 -4.04
N LEU A 108 -6.05 1.53 -3.94
CA LEU A 108 -5.18 2.18 -2.94
C LEU A 108 -5.80 2.03 -1.55
N PRO A 109 -5.01 2.07 -0.45
CA PRO A 109 -5.55 1.92 0.89
C PRO A 109 -6.17 3.25 1.32
N THR A 110 -7.09 3.23 2.26
CA THR A 110 -7.40 4.45 3.01
C THR A 110 -6.26 4.75 3.98
N GLU A 111 -6.09 6.00 4.42
CA GLU A 111 -5.10 6.33 5.48
C GLU A 111 -5.30 5.47 6.73
N ALA A 112 -6.56 5.19 7.08
CA ALA A 112 -6.89 4.38 8.24
C ALA A 112 -6.51 2.90 8.05
N GLU A 113 -6.73 2.31 6.87
CA GLU A 113 -6.26 0.96 6.56
C GLU A 113 -4.73 0.87 6.60
N TRP A 114 -4.06 1.85 5.97
CA TRP A 114 -2.61 1.92 5.95
C TRP A 114 -2.06 1.95 7.38
N GLU A 115 -2.59 2.86 8.21
CA GLU A 115 -2.15 3.01 9.60
C GLU A 115 -2.53 1.81 10.47
N ALA A 116 -3.69 1.19 10.24
CA ALA A 116 -4.07 -0.04 10.91
C ALA A 116 -3.05 -1.16 10.63
N ALA A 117 -2.67 -1.34 9.36
CA ALA A 117 -1.69 -2.34 8.97
C ALA A 117 -0.29 -2.03 9.51
N ALA A 118 0.11 -0.76 9.50
CA ALA A 118 1.44 -0.35 9.94
C ALA A 118 1.59 -0.34 11.46
N ALA A 119 0.57 0.10 12.21
CA ALA A 119 0.75 0.44 13.63
C ALA A 119 0.12 -0.55 14.61
N TYR A 120 -0.81 -1.41 14.19
CA TYR A 120 -1.59 -2.21 15.13
C TYR A 120 -1.28 -3.70 15.02
N ASP A 121 -1.15 -4.36 16.17
CA ASP A 121 -1.07 -5.81 16.25
C ASP A 121 -2.44 -6.48 16.34
N ALA A 122 -2.44 -7.83 16.40
CA ALA A 122 -3.67 -8.62 16.49
C ALA A 122 -4.48 -8.38 17.78
N ALA A 123 -3.89 -7.74 18.79
CA ALA A 123 -4.55 -7.32 20.04
C ALA A 123 -4.93 -5.83 20.03
N TRP A 124 -4.85 -5.18 18.86
CA TRP A 124 -5.11 -3.75 18.66
C TRP A 124 -4.23 -2.86 19.55
N GLN A 125 -3.04 -3.32 19.93
CA GLN A 125 -2.05 -2.45 20.55
C GLN A 125 -1.33 -1.66 19.47
N ARG A 126 -1.20 -0.35 19.70
CA ARG A 126 -0.55 0.58 18.80
C ARG A 126 0.95 0.61 19.07
N HIS A 127 1.74 0.55 18.00
CA HIS A 127 3.19 0.61 17.98
C HIS A 127 3.68 1.86 17.26
N SER A 128 4.87 2.31 17.61
CA SER A 128 5.52 3.48 16.98
C SER A 128 6.08 3.15 15.59
N TYR A 129 6.46 1.89 15.38
CA TYR A 129 7.01 1.33 14.14
C TYR A 129 6.31 0.01 13.79
N PRO A 130 6.36 -0.44 12.53
CA PRO A 130 5.75 -1.71 12.12
C PRO A 130 6.18 -2.90 12.98
N TRP A 131 7.46 -2.96 13.34
CA TRP A 131 8.06 -4.03 14.13
C TRP A 131 7.93 -3.84 15.66
N GLY A 132 7.25 -2.79 16.13
CA GLY A 132 7.08 -2.51 17.56
C GLY A 132 7.59 -1.13 17.97
N ASN A 133 8.18 -1.04 19.17
CA ASN A 133 8.61 0.24 19.75
C ASN A 133 10.15 0.40 19.83
N ASP A 134 10.90 -0.60 19.34
CA ASP A 134 12.35 -0.51 19.27
C ASP A 134 12.78 0.48 18.19
N SER A 135 13.82 1.27 18.50
CA SER A 135 14.30 2.30 17.59
C SER A 135 14.68 1.73 16.21
N PRO A 136 14.44 2.48 15.11
CA PRO A 136 14.76 2.03 13.77
C PRO A 136 16.25 1.74 13.60
N THR A 137 16.55 0.65 12.90
CA THR A 137 17.91 0.28 12.48
C THR A 137 17.88 -0.18 11.03
N ALA A 138 19.06 -0.34 10.41
CA ALA A 138 19.17 -0.87 9.05
C ALA A 138 18.64 -2.33 8.91
N ARG A 139 18.36 -3.03 10.01
CA ARG A 139 17.67 -4.34 9.96
C ARG A 139 16.16 -4.20 9.78
N HIS A 140 15.61 -3.08 10.23
CA HIS A 140 14.18 -2.82 10.27
C HIS A 140 13.69 -2.07 9.03
N ALA A 141 14.41 -1.04 8.58
CA ALA A 141 13.95 -0.19 7.50
C ALA A 141 15.12 0.40 6.70
N VAL A 142 14.83 0.79 5.46
CA VAL A 142 15.73 1.57 4.62
C VAL A 142 15.31 3.03 4.65
N PHE A 143 16.13 3.90 5.25
CA PHE A 143 15.92 5.34 5.39
C PHE A 143 17.26 6.07 5.55
N GLY A 144 17.25 7.41 5.54
CA GLY A 144 18.45 8.24 5.73
C GLY A 144 19.47 8.18 4.58
N ARG A 145 19.08 7.73 3.40
CA ARG A 145 19.93 7.66 2.19
C ARG A 145 19.81 8.92 1.33
N SER A 146 20.73 9.09 0.39
CA SER A 146 20.64 10.17 -0.60
C SER A 146 19.51 9.89 -1.60
N TRP A 147 18.76 10.94 -1.94
CA TRP A 147 17.71 10.90 -2.96
C TRP A 147 18.24 10.35 -4.30
N GLU A 148 19.47 10.71 -4.65
CA GLU A 148 20.17 10.36 -5.88
C GLU A 148 20.48 8.86 -6.00
N GLU A 149 20.41 8.08 -4.91
CA GLU A 149 20.61 6.63 -4.92
C GLU A 149 19.46 5.84 -5.55
N ALA A 150 18.33 6.51 -5.85
CA ALA A 150 17.04 5.91 -6.20
C ALA A 150 16.48 4.97 -5.11
N SER A 151 15.24 4.51 -5.31
CA SER A 151 14.59 3.59 -4.38
C SER A 151 15.40 2.28 -4.22
N PRO A 152 15.37 1.68 -3.01
CA PRO A 152 15.96 0.38 -2.78
C PRO A 152 15.10 -0.74 -3.39
N ASP A 153 15.62 -1.97 -3.35
CA ASP A 153 14.79 -3.15 -3.62
C ASP A 153 13.79 -3.36 -2.48
N VAL A 154 12.60 -3.81 -2.82
CA VAL A 154 11.54 -4.10 -1.84
C VAL A 154 11.86 -5.35 -1.03
N ALA A 155 11.27 -5.44 0.16
CA ALA A 155 11.31 -6.58 1.08
C ALA A 155 12.73 -6.98 1.53
N THR A 156 13.66 -6.03 1.61
CA THR A 156 15.06 -6.29 2.00
C THR A 156 15.27 -6.33 3.52
N CYS A 157 14.32 -5.82 4.30
CA CYS A 157 14.38 -5.77 5.77
C CYS A 157 13.27 -6.65 6.41
N PRO A 158 13.40 -7.99 6.46
CA PRO A 158 12.36 -8.86 6.99
C PRO A 158 12.08 -8.67 8.49
N ALA A 159 13.05 -8.15 9.25
CA ALA A 159 12.83 -7.79 10.66
C ALA A 159 11.99 -6.52 10.82
N GLY A 160 11.73 -5.79 9.72
CA GLY A 160 10.85 -4.63 9.68
C GLY A 160 9.37 -4.96 9.48
N ALA A 161 9.00 -6.24 9.52
CA ALA A 161 7.63 -6.65 9.27
C ALA A 161 6.66 -6.06 10.31
N ALA A 162 5.55 -5.53 9.81
CA ALA A 162 4.36 -5.25 10.58
C ALA A 162 3.78 -6.55 11.17
N ALA A 163 2.94 -6.41 12.21
CA ALA A 163 2.25 -7.55 12.82
C ALA A 163 1.38 -8.36 11.83
N CYS A 164 0.84 -7.72 10.78
CA CYS A 164 0.11 -8.38 9.71
C CYS A 164 1.01 -9.12 8.70
N GLY A 165 2.33 -8.91 8.76
CA GLY A 165 3.34 -9.48 7.87
C GLY A 165 3.76 -8.59 6.70
N ALA A 166 3.18 -7.40 6.56
CA ALA A 166 3.59 -6.41 5.57
C ALA A 166 4.99 -5.86 5.88
N LEU A 167 5.78 -5.62 4.84
CA LEU A 167 7.14 -5.11 4.87
C LEU A 167 7.15 -3.70 4.29
N ASP A 168 8.21 -2.96 4.60
CA ASP A 168 8.50 -1.63 4.06
C ASP A 168 7.42 -0.56 4.30
N LEU A 169 6.49 -0.78 5.25
CA LEU A 169 5.55 0.25 5.74
C LEU A 169 6.25 1.39 6.52
N ALA A 170 7.58 1.37 6.62
CA ALA A 170 8.39 2.45 7.17
C ALA A 170 9.68 2.57 6.34
N GLY A 171 9.93 3.72 5.74
CA GLY A 171 11.03 3.96 4.83
C GLY A 171 10.74 3.45 3.42
N THR A 172 11.77 3.04 2.69
CA THR A 172 11.70 2.54 1.31
C THR A 172 11.07 3.53 0.33
N VAL A 173 9.76 3.72 0.28
CA VAL A 173 9.09 4.75 -0.53
C VAL A 173 7.84 5.26 0.19
N TRP A 174 7.46 6.51 -0.09
CA TRP A 174 6.15 7.01 0.30
C TRP A 174 5.05 6.27 -0.46
N GLU A 175 3.96 5.96 0.23
CA GLU A 175 2.85 5.16 -0.30
C GLU A 175 1.57 5.98 -0.39
N TRP A 176 0.94 5.96 -1.56
CA TRP A 176 -0.31 6.69 -1.80
C TRP A 176 -1.46 6.07 -1.01
N THR A 177 -2.37 6.93 -0.58
CA THR A 177 -3.66 6.52 0.00
C THR A 177 -4.82 7.20 -0.75
N THR A 178 -6.03 6.75 -0.47
CA THR A 178 -7.26 7.17 -1.17
C THR A 178 -8.21 7.99 -0.27
N SER A 179 -7.75 8.50 0.88
CA SER A 179 -8.56 9.33 1.79
C SER A 179 -8.32 10.82 1.55
N SER A 180 -9.14 11.74 2.05
CA SER A 180 -8.82 13.18 2.04
C SER A 180 -7.92 13.53 3.22
N ALA A 181 -6.73 14.10 2.98
CA ALA A 181 -5.80 14.41 4.06
C ALA A 181 -6.30 15.55 4.94
N GLN A 182 -7.18 16.44 4.43
CA GLN A 182 -7.83 17.49 5.22
C GLN A 182 -8.84 16.94 6.23
N ALA A 183 -9.31 15.71 6.03
CA ALA A 183 -10.32 15.08 6.86
C ALA A 183 -9.72 14.08 7.87
N TYR A 184 -8.39 14.07 7.99
CA TYR A 184 -7.67 13.23 8.94
C TYR A 184 -7.72 13.83 10.37
N PRO A 185 -7.96 13.01 11.42
CA PRO A 185 -8.16 11.56 11.38
C PRO A 185 -9.63 11.10 11.25
N GLU A 186 -10.63 11.97 11.43
CA GLU A 186 -12.03 11.55 11.62
C GLU A 186 -12.62 10.79 10.42
N ARG A 187 -12.20 11.15 9.21
CA ARG A 187 -12.66 10.53 7.95
C ARG A 187 -11.53 9.83 7.20
N ALA A 188 -10.48 9.43 7.92
CA ALA A 188 -9.35 8.71 7.33
C ALA A 188 -9.74 7.34 6.73
N HIS A 189 -10.91 6.79 7.09
CA HIS A 189 -11.47 5.54 6.55
C HIS A 189 -12.37 5.74 5.32
N TRP A 190 -12.66 6.99 4.93
CA TRP A 190 -13.51 7.25 3.77
C TRP A 190 -12.71 7.14 2.49
N LEU A 191 -13.22 6.35 1.57
CA LEU A 191 -12.66 6.22 0.24
C LEU A 191 -13.06 7.42 -0.61
N LYS A 192 -12.06 8.15 -1.09
CA LYS A 192 -12.18 9.15 -2.15
C LYS A 192 -11.84 8.47 -3.47
N GLU A 193 -12.87 8.19 -4.26
CA GLU A 193 -12.77 7.44 -5.53
C GLU A 193 -11.94 8.17 -6.60
N ASP A 194 -11.93 9.50 -6.55
CA ASP A 194 -11.15 10.31 -7.48
C ASP A 194 -10.77 11.64 -6.84
N PHE A 195 -9.58 12.12 -7.19
CA PHE A 195 -9.15 13.47 -6.86
C PHE A 195 -9.34 14.38 -8.06
N THR A 196 -9.61 15.65 -7.81
CA THR A 196 -9.77 16.71 -8.82
C THR A 196 -8.57 17.63 -8.80
N THR A 197 -8.36 18.44 -9.83
CA THR A 197 -7.28 19.45 -9.89
C THR A 197 -7.41 20.59 -8.87
N SER A 198 -8.43 20.57 -8.02
CA SER A 198 -8.55 21.46 -6.86
C SER A 198 -8.18 20.78 -5.54
N ASP A 199 -8.10 19.45 -5.52
CA ASP A 199 -7.75 18.68 -4.33
C ASP A 199 -6.24 18.63 -4.13
N GLN A 200 -5.68 19.48 -3.27
CA GLN A 200 -4.23 19.51 -3.03
C GLN A 200 -3.77 18.53 -1.93
N ASP A 201 -4.60 17.54 -1.60
CA ASP A 201 -4.54 16.85 -0.31
C ASP A 201 -4.55 15.31 -0.43
N ALA A 202 -4.02 14.74 -1.53
CA ALA A 202 -3.88 13.29 -1.60
C ALA A 202 -2.83 12.85 -0.56
N PRO A 203 -3.18 12.00 0.43
CA PRO A 203 -2.27 11.65 1.51
C PRO A 203 -1.30 10.56 1.07
N ILE A 204 -0.06 10.70 1.54
CA ILE A 204 0.99 9.69 1.46
C ILE A 204 1.42 9.27 2.86
N ARG A 205 1.83 8.01 3.02
CA ARG A 205 2.24 7.42 4.30
C ARG A 205 3.57 6.68 4.20
N GLY A 206 4.18 6.42 5.35
CA GLY A 206 5.29 5.47 5.48
C GLY A 206 6.69 6.05 5.41
N ASP A 207 6.85 7.36 5.17
CA ASP A 207 8.16 7.97 4.92
C ASP A 207 8.86 7.37 3.69
N SER A 208 10.17 7.56 3.52
CA SER A 208 10.89 7.04 2.36
C SER A 208 12.35 6.74 2.68
N TYR A 209 13.06 6.14 1.73
CA TYR A 209 14.50 5.88 1.84
C TYR A 209 15.35 7.13 2.09
N TYR A 210 14.87 8.32 1.73
CA TYR A 210 15.57 9.59 1.90
C TYR A 210 15.03 10.43 3.07
N SER A 211 14.03 9.94 3.79
CA SER A 211 13.59 10.56 5.05
C SER A 211 14.66 10.35 6.13
N SER A 212 14.90 11.37 6.95
CA SER A 212 15.87 11.31 8.06
C SER A 212 15.37 10.46 9.25
N ASN A 213 14.06 10.23 9.33
CA ASN A 213 13.42 9.39 10.32
C ASN A 213 12.23 8.66 9.67
N VAL A 214 11.77 7.57 10.28
CA VAL A 214 10.62 6.78 9.83
C VAL A 214 9.74 6.40 11.02
N ARG A 215 8.42 6.35 10.84
CA ARG A 215 7.47 5.84 11.86
C ARG A 215 6.11 5.53 11.25
N CYS A 216 5.25 4.80 11.97
CA CYS A 216 3.87 4.56 11.53
C CYS A 216 3.04 5.85 11.40
N GLY A 217 3.42 6.91 12.13
CA GLY A 217 2.83 8.25 12.00
C GLY A 217 3.42 9.12 10.90
N GLY A 218 4.30 8.57 10.07
CA GLY A 218 4.87 9.27 8.92
C GLY A 218 3.79 9.54 7.90
N ALA A 219 3.41 10.80 7.76
CA ALA A 219 2.37 11.24 6.85
C ALA A 219 2.81 12.51 6.11
N GLY A 220 2.42 12.59 4.85
CA GLY A 220 2.60 13.76 4.00
C GLY A 220 1.37 13.96 3.12
N GLN A 221 1.35 15.08 2.40
CA GLN A 221 0.28 15.39 1.45
C GLN A 221 0.93 15.85 0.16
N GLN A 222 0.39 15.41 -0.97
CA GLN A 222 0.85 15.82 -2.29
C GLN A 222 -0.33 16.16 -3.18
N PRO A 223 -0.18 17.13 -4.10
CA PRO A 223 -1.13 17.29 -5.18
C PRO A 223 -1.19 15.99 -6.01
N PRO A 224 -2.38 15.54 -6.43
CA PRO A 224 -2.54 14.38 -7.29
C PRO A 224 -2.07 14.62 -8.74
N TRP A 225 -1.71 15.86 -9.12
CA TRP A 225 -1.14 16.28 -10.42
C TRP A 225 0.25 16.96 -10.24
N PRO A 226 0.99 17.41 -11.29
CA PRO A 226 2.44 17.43 -11.22
C PRO A 226 2.99 18.49 -10.26
N ARG A 227 3.61 18.01 -9.17
CA ARG A 227 5.02 18.27 -8.82
C ARG A 227 5.46 17.25 -7.75
N LEU A 228 6.46 16.44 -8.12
CA LEU A 228 7.54 15.93 -7.25
C LEU A 228 7.18 15.01 -6.06
N LEU A 229 7.59 13.74 -6.23
CA LEU A 229 7.99 12.69 -5.27
C LEU A 229 7.01 11.54 -4.86
N HIS A 230 7.41 10.33 -5.29
CA HIS A 230 7.50 8.97 -4.66
C HIS A 230 6.27 8.31 -4.01
N LEU A 231 5.81 7.20 -4.61
CA LEU A 231 4.37 7.01 -4.81
C LEU A 231 3.94 5.56 -5.07
N HIS A 232 3.54 4.70 -4.10
CA HIS A 232 2.99 3.36 -4.43
C HIS A 232 1.83 2.80 -3.62
N LEU A 233 1.18 1.81 -4.23
CA LEU A 233 -0.11 1.18 -3.94
C LEU A 233 -0.13 0.16 -2.81
N LEU A 234 -1.23 0.15 -2.07
CA LEU A 234 -1.63 -0.94 -1.19
C LEU A 234 -3.13 -1.23 -1.33
N GLU A 235 -3.49 -2.49 -1.53
CA GLU A 235 -4.88 -2.98 -1.56
C GLU A 235 -5.39 -3.22 -0.14
N SER A 236 -6.66 -3.51 0.22
CA SER A 236 -7.99 -3.77 -0.37
C SER A 236 -9.03 -3.33 0.69
N VAL A 237 -10.34 -3.37 0.46
CA VAL A 237 -11.39 -3.44 1.53
C VAL A 237 -12.47 -4.42 1.12
N ALA A 238 -12.97 -5.19 2.08
CA ALA A 238 -14.10 -6.08 1.91
C ALA A 238 -15.34 -5.53 2.63
N GLU A 239 -16.35 -5.05 1.90
CA GLU A 239 -17.69 -4.94 2.48
C GLU A 239 -18.35 -6.33 2.48
N LEU A 240 -18.65 -6.87 3.66
CA LEU A 240 -19.41 -8.11 3.82
C LEU A 240 -20.90 -7.86 3.52
N GLY A 241 -21.25 -7.93 2.24
CA GLY A 241 -22.63 -8.11 1.79
C GLY A 241 -23.14 -9.53 2.10
N ALA A 242 -23.66 -9.71 3.31
CA ALA A 242 -24.75 -10.60 3.71
C ALA A 242 -24.82 -12.08 3.16
N TRP A 243 -24.81 -13.02 4.12
CA TRP A 243 -25.45 -14.37 4.17
C TRP A 243 -24.60 -15.67 4.05
N VAL A 244 -24.68 -16.42 5.18
CA VAL A 244 -24.86 -17.88 5.39
C VAL A 244 -23.87 -18.88 4.78
N ALA A 245 -23.22 -19.62 5.70
CA ALA A 245 -22.40 -20.81 5.43
C ALA A 245 -23.22 -21.96 4.80
N PRO A 246 -22.58 -22.87 4.05
CA PRO A 246 -22.01 -24.04 4.72
C PRO A 246 -20.61 -24.45 4.23
N ALA A 247 -19.98 -25.29 5.06
CA ALA A 247 -18.66 -25.84 4.92
C ALA A 247 -18.45 -26.69 3.65
N THR A 248 -17.25 -26.63 3.07
CA THR A 248 -16.46 -27.83 2.75
C THR A 248 -15.01 -27.46 2.47
N SER A 249 -14.13 -28.37 2.91
CA SER A 249 -12.69 -28.44 2.75
C SER A 249 -12.19 -28.32 1.30
N GLY A 250 -11.12 -27.56 1.09
CA GLY A 250 -10.32 -27.61 -0.13
C GLY A 250 -9.18 -26.60 -0.04
N GLY A 251 -7.97 -27.06 0.26
CA GLY A 251 -6.78 -26.20 0.28
C GLY A 251 -6.37 -25.81 -1.14
N SER A 252 -5.91 -24.58 -1.31
CA SER A 252 -5.11 -24.19 -2.47
C SER A 252 -4.11 -23.07 -2.15
N PHE A 253 -3.04 -23.13 -2.95
CA PHE A 253 -1.74 -22.50 -2.91
C PHE A 253 -1.81 -20.97 -3.14
N LEU A 254 -1.34 -20.15 -2.17
CA LEU A 254 -1.14 -18.69 -2.31
C LEU A 254 0.36 -18.35 -2.19
N GLY A 255 1.21 -19.08 -2.93
CA GLY A 255 2.66 -19.05 -2.76
C GLY A 255 3.44 -17.96 -3.53
N SER A 256 2.84 -17.24 -4.47
CA SER A 256 3.60 -16.42 -5.44
C SER A 256 3.33 -14.92 -5.41
N LEU A 257 2.49 -14.41 -4.51
CA LEU A 257 2.19 -12.96 -4.44
C LEU A 257 2.46 -12.30 -3.10
N GLY A 258 2.92 -13.03 -2.08
CA GLY A 258 3.23 -12.46 -0.77
C GLY A 258 2.08 -11.59 -0.26
N ILE A 259 0.99 -12.21 0.21
CA ILE A 259 -0.17 -11.48 0.73
C ILE A 259 -0.12 -11.57 2.26
N ALA A 260 -0.16 -10.42 2.92
CA ALA A 260 -0.21 -10.28 4.37
C ALA A 260 -1.68 -10.18 4.82
N VAL A 261 -2.09 -10.99 5.80
CA VAL A 261 -3.48 -11.03 6.28
C VAL A 261 -3.57 -10.36 7.65
N GLY A 262 -4.28 -9.23 7.74
CA GLY A 262 -4.69 -8.63 9.00
C GLY A 262 -6.07 -9.13 9.42
N GLY A 263 -6.20 -9.69 10.62
CA GLY A 263 -7.52 -9.94 11.23
C GLY A 263 -7.66 -11.26 12.00
N SER A 264 -7.94 -11.13 13.29
CA SER A 264 -8.03 -12.17 14.32
C SER A 264 -9.08 -13.27 14.06
N ARG A 265 -8.72 -14.53 14.33
CA ARG A 265 -9.65 -15.54 14.85
C ARG A 265 -9.14 -16.06 16.20
N ALA A 266 -9.64 -15.48 17.28
CA ALA A 266 -9.58 -16.13 18.58
C ALA A 266 -10.75 -17.13 18.71
N ARG A 267 -10.49 -18.43 18.55
CA ARG A 267 -11.24 -19.49 19.23
C ARG A 267 -10.28 -20.61 19.65
N ARG A 268 -10.37 -20.98 20.93
CA ARG A 268 -9.57 -22.01 21.61
C ARG A 268 -9.95 -23.44 21.18
N CYS A 269 -9.02 -24.37 21.46
CA CYS A 269 -9.09 -25.84 21.46
C CYS A 269 -8.94 -26.49 20.07
N ALA A 270 -8.12 -27.52 19.83
CA ALA A 270 -7.50 -28.51 20.70
C ALA A 270 -6.18 -29.07 20.11
N LYS A 271 -5.52 -29.90 20.91
CA LYS A 271 -4.20 -30.53 20.79
C LYS A 271 -3.92 -31.29 19.47
N SER A 272 -2.66 -31.19 19.03
CA SER A 272 -1.71 -32.27 18.67
C SER A 272 -1.01 -32.12 17.30
N PRO A 273 0.26 -32.56 17.22
CA PRO A 273 1.28 -32.00 16.32
C PRO A 273 1.36 -32.80 15.02
N LEU A 274 1.94 -32.23 13.95
CA LEU A 274 2.84 -32.95 13.02
C LEU A 274 3.36 -32.05 11.86
N ARG A 275 4.70 -31.99 11.82
CA ARG A 275 5.63 -32.01 10.67
C ARG A 275 5.54 -30.95 9.56
N MET A 276 6.56 -30.09 9.58
CA MET A 276 7.16 -29.41 8.42
C MET A 276 7.67 -30.40 7.37
N THR A 277 7.41 -30.11 6.10
CA THR A 277 8.32 -30.37 4.97
C THR A 277 8.18 -29.24 3.97
N TRP A 278 9.31 -28.65 3.59
CA TRP A 278 9.45 -27.53 2.66
C TRP A 278 9.56 -28.03 1.22
N PHE A 279 8.90 -27.33 0.29
CA PHE A 279 9.40 -27.02 -1.06
C PHE A 279 8.81 -25.67 -1.48
#